data_AF-A0A7S3GSB2-F1
#
_entry.id   AF-A0A7S3GSB2-F1
#
_cell.length_a   1.000
_cell.length_b   1.000
_cell.length_c   1.000
_cell.angle_alpha   90.00
_cell.angle_beta   90.00
_cell.angle_gamma   90.00
#
_symmetry.space_group_name_H-M   'P 1'
#
loop_
_entity.id
_entity.type
_entity.pdbx_description
1 polymer ?
#
loop_
_entity_poly.entity_id
_entity_poly.type
_entity_poly.pdbx_seq_one_letter_code
_entity_poly.pdbx_strand_id
1 'polypeptide(L)'
;REAGLGSLAGRRVGALATQAAEAMPATISPAPGFNVPGGSGGLKREDHAWLSLCYTLLFFSATPQMGFPYAFVELRRVAVASLNEESRVLTLVGASEPEESCETGLADAGGDGAGGLSNTCREGGMSTGQPMPVNIVLLLPDGRWQEMSLPKLELCVPSREDLQMWSMHLMAACQGKVPKPVTPSESTSHTSGPRVALAIPTQSL
;
A
#
# COMPACT_ATOMS: atom_id res chain seq x y z
N ARG A 1 5.61 -22.04 -18.73
CA ARG A 1 6.22 -20.73 -18.43
C ARG A 1 5.61 -20.26 -17.13
N GLU A 2 6.20 -20.66 -16.00
CA GLU A 2 5.75 -20.26 -14.68
C GLU A 2 6.15 -18.81 -14.46
N ALA A 3 5.16 -17.92 -14.34
CA ALA A 3 5.38 -16.60 -13.77
C ALA A 3 5.56 -16.82 -12.27
N GLY A 4 6.82 -17.00 -11.83
CA GLY A 4 7.14 -16.95 -10.42
C GLY A 4 6.58 -15.66 -9.87
N LEU A 5 5.59 -15.75 -8.98
CA LEU A 5 5.19 -14.67 -8.09
C LEU A 5 6.42 -14.39 -7.21
N GLY A 6 7.36 -13.63 -7.76
CA GLY A 6 8.54 -13.18 -7.06
C GLY A 6 8.04 -12.39 -5.87
N SER A 7 8.05 -13.01 -4.70
CA SER A 7 7.97 -12.31 -3.44
C SER A 7 9.05 -11.24 -3.51
N LEU A 8 8.62 -9.97 -3.64
CA LEU A 8 9.48 -8.81 -3.66
C LEU A 8 9.97 -8.62 -2.22
N ALA A 9 10.88 -9.52 -1.83
CA ALA A 9 11.39 -9.61 -0.49
C ALA A 9 12.21 -8.35 -0.20
N GLY A 10 11.64 -7.51 0.66
CA GLY A 10 12.25 -6.39 1.40
C GLY A 10 13.35 -5.64 0.67
N ARG A 11 13.00 -4.53 0.03
CA ARG A 11 13.99 -3.47 -0.28
C ARG A 11 13.78 -2.28 0.65
N ARG A 12 14.86 -1.58 0.94
CA ARG A 12 14.87 -0.40 1.83
C ARG A 12 14.29 0.78 1.07
N VAL A 13 13.24 1.40 1.61
CA VAL A 13 12.56 2.56 1.04
C VAL A 13 12.42 3.60 2.16
N GLY A 14 12.85 4.84 1.92
CA GLY A 14 12.54 5.94 2.83
C GLY A 14 11.04 6.20 2.81
N ALA A 15 10.37 6.17 3.95
CA ALA A 15 8.97 6.56 4.02
C ALA A 15 8.91 7.95 4.65
N LEU A 16 8.47 8.95 3.89
CA LEU A 16 8.27 10.29 4.43
C LEU A 16 6.77 10.50 4.63
N ALA A 17 6.32 10.43 5.88
CA ALA A 17 4.98 10.86 6.23
C ALA A 17 4.99 12.40 6.36
N THR A 18 4.60 13.10 5.29
CA THR A 18 4.36 14.54 5.37
C THR A 18 3.01 14.76 6.05
N GLN A 19 3.03 14.80 7.39
CA GLN A 19 1.87 15.22 8.16
C GLN A 19 1.72 16.74 7.97
N ALA A 20 0.65 17.16 7.30
CA ALA A 20 0.32 18.58 7.21
C ALA A 20 -0.04 19.06 8.62
N ALA A 21 0.92 19.71 9.29
CA ALA A 21 0.68 20.37 10.55
C ALA A 21 -0.23 21.58 10.30
N GLU A 22 -1.55 21.41 10.44
CA GLU A 22 -2.46 22.52 10.60
C GLU A 22 -2.09 23.26 11.88
N ALA A 23 -1.53 24.45 11.72
CA ALA A 23 -1.07 25.31 12.79
C ALA A 23 -2.27 25.87 13.57
N MET A 24 -2.59 25.25 14.71
CA MET A 24 -3.42 25.83 15.76
C MET A 24 -2.56 26.76 16.64
N PRO A 25 -2.92 28.04 16.85
CA PRO A 25 -2.19 28.92 17.77
C PRO A 25 -2.60 28.62 19.22
N ALA A 26 -1.82 27.80 19.92
CA ALA A 26 -1.90 27.67 21.38
C ALA A 26 -0.87 28.61 22.04
N THR A 27 -1.35 29.73 22.58
CA THR A 27 -0.59 30.62 23.46
C THR A 27 -0.38 29.91 24.81
N ILE A 28 0.77 29.27 25.00
CA ILE A 28 1.19 28.74 26.30
C ILE A 28 2.42 29.54 26.74
N SER A 29 2.27 30.23 27.87
CA SER A 29 3.28 31.06 28.51
C SER A 29 4.47 30.20 28.98
N PRO A 30 5.73 30.51 28.61
CA PRO A 30 6.87 29.68 28.98
C PRO A 30 7.29 29.92 30.43
N ALA A 31 7.50 28.83 31.17
CA ALA A 31 8.19 28.84 32.45
C ALA A 31 9.71 29.03 32.23
N PRO A 32 10.40 29.85 33.05
CA PRO A 32 11.83 30.07 32.92
C PRO A 32 12.63 28.95 33.60
N GLY A 33 13.57 28.34 32.86
CA GLY A 33 14.78 27.78 33.48
C GLY A 33 15.10 26.31 33.21
N PHE A 34 15.29 25.91 31.94
CA PHE A 34 16.22 24.82 31.58
C PHE A 34 16.76 25.10 30.16
N ASN A 35 17.83 25.91 30.08
CA ASN A 35 18.59 26.07 28.85
C ASN A 35 19.50 24.87 28.68
N VAL A 36 19.14 23.95 27.77
CA VAL A 36 20.10 23.00 27.19
C VAL A 36 20.63 23.63 25.90
N PRO A 37 21.84 24.21 25.90
CA PRO A 37 22.46 24.74 24.69
C PRO A 37 23.00 23.57 23.86
N GLY A 38 22.16 23.03 22.98
CA GLY A 38 22.55 22.00 22.02
C GLY A 38 21.76 22.20 20.74
N GLY A 39 22.35 22.95 19.80
CA GLY A 39 21.78 23.24 18.50
C GLY A 39 21.42 21.97 17.74
N SER A 40 20.15 21.58 17.83
CA SER A 40 19.54 20.63 16.93
C SER A 40 19.20 21.38 15.65
N GLY A 41 20.23 21.76 14.89
CA GLY A 41 20.12 21.86 13.43
C GLY A 41 19.81 20.45 12.95
N GLY A 42 18.57 20.02 13.17
CA GLY A 42 18.12 18.66 13.03
C GLY A 42 18.26 18.31 11.57
N LEU A 43 19.36 17.62 11.24
CA LEU A 43 19.42 16.73 10.10
C LEU A 43 18.14 15.91 10.23
N LYS A 44 17.13 16.24 9.41
CA LYS A 44 15.87 15.52 9.35
C LYS A 44 16.28 14.06 9.23
N ARG A 45 16.12 13.28 10.30
CA ARG A 45 16.46 11.87 10.25
C ARG A 45 15.59 11.31 9.15
N GLU A 46 16.24 10.85 8.10
CA GLU A 46 15.57 10.13 7.04
C GLU A 46 15.18 8.79 7.65
N ASP A 47 13.92 8.70 8.10
CA ASP A 47 13.39 7.46 8.62
C ASP A 47 13.21 6.49 7.45
N HIS A 48 14.04 5.46 7.44
CA HIS A 48 13.99 4.42 6.43
C HIS A 48 13.15 3.24 6.94
N ALA A 49 12.23 2.78 6.11
CA ALA A 49 11.45 1.58 6.36
C ALA A 49 11.78 0.50 5.31
N TRP A 50 11.47 -0.73 5.63
CA TRP A 50 11.44 -1.82 4.68
C TRP A 50 10.02 -2.01 4.24
N LEU A 51 9.83 -2.09 2.93
CA LEU A 51 8.51 -2.29 2.34
C LEU A 51 8.43 -3.69 1.75
N SER A 52 7.31 -4.34 1.99
CA SER A 52 6.94 -5.56 1.29
C SER A 52 5.51 -5.47 0.79
N LEU A 53 5.29 -5.99 -0.41
CA LEU A 53 3.98 -6.04 -1.04
C LEU A 53 3.45 -7.47 -0.97
N CYS A 54 2.28 -7.66 -0.39
CA CYS A 54 1.60 -8.94 -0.31
C CYS A 54 0.17 -8.78 -0.82
N TYR A 55 -0.08 -9.23 -2.04
CA TYR A 55 -1.35 -9.01 -2.75
C TYR A 55 -1.69 -7.52 -2.85
N THR A 56 -2.69 -7.06 -2.11
CA THR A 56 -3.16 -5.68 -2.05
C THR A 56 -2.76 -4.96 -0.75
N LEU A 57 -1.89 -5.56 0.07
CA LEU A 57 -1.40 -4.98 1.32
C LEU A 57 0.07 -4.56 1.17
N LEU A 58 0.36 -3.30 1.50
CA LEU A 58 1.71 -2.77 1.61
C LEU A 58 2.12 -2.75 3.07
N PHE A 59 3.13 -3.52 3.45
CA PHE A 59 3.63 -3.63 4.82
C PHE A 59 4.88 -2.77 5.04
N PHE A 60 5.03 -2.24 6.25
CA PHE A 60 6.16 -1.43 6.71
C PHE A 60 6.86 -2.15 7.87
N SER A 61 8.16 -2.35 7.75
CA SER A 61 9.01 -2.98 8.78
C SER A 61 10.24 -2.13 9.07
N ALA A 62 10.72 -2.13 10.31
CA ALA A 62 11.93 -1.37 10.66
C ALA A 62 13.22 -2.07 10.19
N THR A 63 13.17 -3.39 10.02
CA THR A 63 14.31 -4.23 9.63
C THR A 63 13.93 -5.27 8.56
N PRO A 64 14.87 -5.68 7.69
CA PRO A 64 14.60 -6.60 6.59
C PRO A 64 14.54 -8.08 7.00
N GLN A 65 15.38 -8.47 7.97
CA GLN A 65 15.71 -9.88 8.21
C GLN A 65 14.84 -10.53 9.28
N MET A 66 14.31 -9.77 10.24
CA MET A 66 13.57 -10.31 11.40
C MET A 66 12.48 -9.36 11.93
N GLY A 67 12.12 -8.33 11.18
CA GLY A 67 11.13 -7.35 11.63
C GLY A 67 9.71 -7.83 11.37
N PHE A 68 8.91 -7.99 12.42
CA PHE A 68 7.45 -8.00 12.27
C PHE A 68 7.02 -6.66 11.65
N PRO A 69 6.10 -6.66 10.67
CA PRO A 69 5.57 -5.41 10.16
C PRO A 69 4.92 -4.63 11.31
N TYR A 70 5.26 -3.36 11.42
CA TYR A 70 4.68 -2.46 12.42
C TYR A 70 3.57 -1.60 11.82
N ALA A 71 3.43 -1.58 10.50
CA ALA A 71 2.32 -0.92 9.85
C ALA A 71 1.92 -1.61 8.54
N PHE A 72 0.71 -1.35 8.07
CA PHE A 72 0.29 -1.69 6.71
C PHE A 72 -0.72 -0.70 6.12
N VAL A 73 -0.85 -0.73 4.80
CA VAL A 73 -1.81 0.06 4.00
C VAL A 73 -2.53 -0.87 3.04
N GLU A 74 -3.86 -0.72 2.93
CA GLU A 74 -4.67 -1.41 1.94
C GLU A 74 -4.68 -0.65 0.62
N LEU A 75 -4.03 -1.23 -0.40
CA LEU A 75 -3.84 -0.57 -1.70
C LEU A 75 -5.10 -0.46 -2.55
N ARG A 76 -6.16 -1.24 -2.26
CA ARG A 76 -7.45 -1.12 -2.96
C ARG A 76 -8.10 0.26 -2.79
N ARG A 77 -7.81 0.90 -1.66
CA ARG A 77 -8.35 2.21 -1.28
C ARG A 77 -7.37 3.34 -1.55
N VAL A 78 -6.33 3.07 -2.35
CA VAL A 78 -5.23 3.99 -2.62
C VAL A 78 -4.93 3.99 -4.11
N ALA A 79 -4.49 5.12 -4.64
CA ALA A 79 -4.01 5.26 -6.01
C ALA A 79 -2.62 5.91 -6.04
N VAL A 80 -1.86 5.59 -7.07
CA VAL A 80 -0.60 6.30 -7.38
C VAL A 80 -0.97 7.64 -8.00
N ALA A 81 -0.71 8.72 -7.26
CA ALA A 81 -1.02 10.09 -7.71
C ALA A 81 0.08 10.68 -8.58
N SER A 82 1.34 10.45 -8.22
CA SER A 82 2.48 10.99 -8.95
C SER A 82 3.73 10.12 -8.80
N LEU A 83 4.60 10.20 -9.79
CA LEU A 83 5.89 9.53 -9.84
C LEU A 83 6.92 10.56 -10.27
N ASN A 84 7.83 10.91 -9.37
CA ASN A 84 8.90 11.86 -9.62
C ASN A 84 10.23 11.10 -9.74
N GLU A 85 10.74 10.97 -10.97
CA GLU A 85 11.95 10.21 -11.26
C GLU A 85 13.23 10.87 -10.74
N GLU A 86 13.28 12.20 -10.73
CA GLU A 86 14.46 12.98 -10.32
C GLU A 86 14.69 12.85 -8.80
N SER A 87 13.62 13.02 -8.03
CA SER A 87 13.66 12.87 -6.56
C SER A 87 13.48 11.43 -6.10
N ARG A 88 13.12 10.52 -7.02
CA ARG A 88 12.79 9.11 -6.75
C ARG A 88 11.68 8.95 -5.71
N VAL A 89 10.67 9.82 -5.80
CA VAL A 89 9.52 9.83 -4.89
C VAL A 89 8.26 9.36 -5.61
N LEU A 90 7.57 8.39 -5.02
CA LEU A 90 6.26 7.92 -5.43
C LEU A 90 5.22 8.41 -4.43
N THR A 91 4.18 9.09 -4.92
CA THR A 91 3.10 9.62 -4.06
C THR A 91 1.84 8.79 -4.19
N LEU A 92 1.34 8.33 -3.05
CA LEU A 92 0.08 7.61 -2.89
C LEU A 92 -0.98 8.51 -2.25
N VAL A 93 -2.21 8.45 -2.76
CA VAL A 93 -3.38 9.18 -2.23
C VAL A 93 -4.56 8.23 -2.07
N GLY A 94 -5.52 8.55 -1.20
CA GLY A 94 -6.72 7.73 -1.07
C GLY A 94 -7.57 7.80 -2.35
N ALA A 95 -8.11 6.64 -2.73
CA ALA A 95 -9.06 6.50 -3.83
C ALA A 95 -10.46 6.29 -3.26
N SER A 96 -11.47 6.86 -3.92
CA SER A 96 -12.85 6.50 -3.66
C SER A 96 -13.04 5.01 -3.92
N GLU A 97 -13.69 4.32 -2.98
CA GLU A 97 -14.13 2.95 -3.22
C GLU A 97 -14.91 2.93 -4.53
N PRO A 98 -14.55 2.06 -5.49
CA PRO A 98 -15.39 1.83 -6.63
C PRO A 98 -16.68 1.25 -6.06
N GLU A 99 -17.72 2.06 -5.94
CA GLU A 99 -19.01 1.59 -5.44
C GLU A 99 -19.34 0.34 -6.24
N GLU A 100 -19.27 -0.82 -5.55
CA GLU A 100 -19.55 -2.14 -6.11
C GLU A 100 -20.99 -2.05 -6.54
N SER A 101 -21.15 -1.61 -7.79
CA SER A 101 -22.39 -1.05 -8.26
C SER A 101 -23.37 -2.18 -8.19
N CYS A 102 -24.29 -2.05 -7.23
CA CYS A 102 -25.36 -2.95 -6.92
C CYS A 102 -25.77 -3.69 -8.20
N GLU A 103 -25.42 -4.98 -8.27
CA GLU A 103 -25.94 -5.94 -9.24
C GLU A 103 -27.43 -6.20 -8.95
N THR A 104 -28.18 -5.14 -8.66
CA THR A 104 -29.61 -5.13 -8.39
C THR A 104 -30.28 -4.59 -9.64
N GLY A 105 -30.28 -5.41 -10.68
CA GLY A 105 -30.91 -5.06 -11.96
C GLY A 105 -31.32 -6.26 -12.80
N LEU A 106 -31.34 -7.47 -12.24
CA LEU A 106 -31.97 -8.64 -12.87
C LEU A 106 -33.39 -8.81 -12.32
N ALA A 107 -34.27 -7.87 -12.65
CA ALA A 107 -35.72 -8.09 -12.70
C ALA A 107 -36.42 -6.88 -13.34
N ASP A 108 -36.20 -6.62 -14.64
CA ASP A 108 -37.33 -6.16 -15.45
C ASP A 108 -37.20 -6.70 -16.87
N ALA A 109 -38.21 -7.48 -17.25
CA ALA A 109 -38.32 -8.14 -18.53
C ALA A 109 -39.27 -7.31 -19.40
N GLY A 110 -38.76 -6.83 -20.55
CA GLY A 110 -39.61 -6.47 -21.68
C GLY A 110 -39.69 -4.97 -21.97
N GLY A 111 -38.79 -4.50 -22.83
CA GLY A 111 -38.88 -3.18 -23.44
C GLY A 111 -38.16 -3.18 -24.79
N ASP A 112 -38.82 -3.75 -25.81
CA ASP A 112 -38.38 -3.72 -27.20
C ASP A 112 -38.44 -2.27 -27.71
N GLY A 113 -37.28 -1.63 -27.89
CA GLY A 113 -37.18 -0.22 -28.22
C GLY A 113 -35.89 0.09 -28.95
N ALA A 114 -35.88 -0.13 -30.26
CA ALA A 114 -34.82 0.28 -31.16
C ALA A 114 -34.63 1.80 -31.16
N GLY A 115 -33.47 2.29 -30.71
CA GLY A 115 -33.06 3.66 -31.00
C GLY A 115 -32.10 4.26 -29.99
N GLY A 116 -30.89 4.57 -30.45
CA GLY A 116 -30.03 5.55 -29.80
C GLY A 116 -28.67 5.01 -29.38
N LEU A 117 -27.78 4.82 -30.36
CA LEU A 117 -26.34 4.84 -30.15
C LEU A 117 -25.94 6.24 -29.66
N SER A 118 -26.20 6.55 -28.39
CA SER A 118 -25.76 7.79 -27.77
C SER A 118 -24.56 7.47 -26.89
N ASN A 119 -23.42 7.26 -27.54
CA ASN A 119 -22.09 7.32 -26.92
C ASN A 119 -21.81 8.78 -26.52
N THR A 120 -22.55 9.29 -25.55
CA THR A 120 -22.13 10.50 -24.85
C THR A 120 -21.05 10.06 -23.87
N CYS A 121 -19.81 10.24 -24.29
CA CYS A 121 -18.68 10.47 -23.40
C CYS A 121 -19.11 11.53 -22.39
N ARG A 122 -19.61 11.11 -21.22
CA ARG A 122 -19.81 12.02 -20.11
C ARG A 122 -18.41 12.45 -19.71
N GLU A 123 -18.01 13.63 -20.17
CA GLU A 123 -17.15 14.54 -19.41
C GLU A 123 -17.82 14.69 -18.05
N GLY A 124 -17.56 13.71 -17.17
CA GLY A 124 -17.95 13.76 -15.78
C GLY A 124 -17.26 14.99 -15.23
N GLY A 125 -18.05 16.01 -14.89
CA GLY A 125 -17.58 17.21 -14.23
C GLY A 125 -16.57 16.79 -13.18
N MET A 126 -15.34 17.26 -13.36
CA MET A 126 -14.21 17.03 -12.46
C MET A 126 -14.62 17.65 -11.14
N SER A 127 -15.37 16.88 -10.34
CA SER A 127 -15.65 17.22 -8.97
C SER A 127 -14.27 17.41 -8.39
N THR A 128 -13.96 18.64 -7.98
CA THR A 128 -12.76 19.02 -7.25
C THR A 128 -12.85 18.43 -5.84
N GLY A 129 -13.18 17.13 -5.78
CA GLY A 129 -13.31 16.33 -4.61
C GLY A 129 -11.96 16.33 -3.93
N GLN A 130 -11.97 16.75 -2.67
CA GLN A 130 -10.81 16.64 -1.81
C GLN A 130 -10.27 15.20 -1.91
N PRO A 131 -8.96 15.01 -2.10
CA PRO A 131 -8.38 13.68 -2.15
C PRO A 131 -8.72 12.93 -0.86
N MET A 132 -9.18 11.68 -0.99
CA MET A 132 -9.45 10.87 0.19
C MET A 132 -8.15 10.62 0.96
N PRO A 133 -8.17 10.59 2.30
CA PRO A 133 -6.98 10.27 3.07
C PRO A 133 -6.58 8.80 2.88
N VAL A 134 -5.27 8.55 2.92
CA VAL A 134 -4.65 7.23 3.01
C VAL A 134 -4.71 6.76 4.46
N ASN A 135 -5.38 5.64 4.71
CA ASN A 135 -5.41 5.03 6.03
C ASN A 135 -4.24 4.06 6.20
N ILE A 136 -3.45 4.29 7.25
CA ILE A 136 -2.35 3.45 7.69
C ILE A 136 -2.75 2.81 9.01
N VAL A 137 -2.62 1.48 9.09
CA VAL A 137 -2.84 0.74 10.33
C VAL A 137 -1.49 0.44 10.97
N LEU A 138 -1.27 0.96 12.17
CA LEU A 138 -0.10 0.68 13.01
C LEU A 138 -0.38 -0.52 13.93
N LEU A 139 0.54 -1.47 13.96
CA LEU A 139 0.51 -2.65 14.81
C LEU A 139 1.40 -2.39 16.03
N LEU A 140 0.80 -2.33 17.22
CA LEU A 140 1.50 -2.02 18.46
C LEU A 140 2.06 -3.30 19.11
N PRO A 141 3.15 -3.20 19.91
CA PRO A 141 3.77 -4.37 20.55
C PRO A 141 2.88 -5.11 21.55
N ASP A 142 1.83 -4.47 22.05
CA ASP A 142 0.86 -5.05 22.99
C ASP A 142 -0.27 -5.82 22.28
N GLY A 143 -0.17 -5.99 20.95
CA GLY A 143 -1.16 -6.67 20.13
C GLY A 143 -2.35 -5.80 19.76
N ARG A 144 -2.39 -4.52 20.17
CA ARG A 144 -3.40 -3.57 19.72
C ARG A 144 -3.03 -2.98 18.37
N TRP A 145 -4.00 -2.34 17.74
CA TRP A 145 -3.84 -1.65 16.47
C TRP A 145 -4.35 -0.21 16.57
N GLN A 146 -3.72 0.69 15.81
CA GLN A 146 -4.08 2.10 15.75
C GLN A 146 -4.18 2.54 14.29
N GLU A 147 -5.33 3.09 13.90
CA GLU A 147 -5.51 3.71 12.59
C GLU A 147 -5.00 5.15 12.58
N MET A 148 -4.35 5.52 11.48
CA MET A 148 -3.90 6.89 11.19
C MET A 148 -4.30 7.25 9.77
N SER A 149 -4.89 8.42 9.59
CA SER A 149 -5.23 8.97 8.27
C SER A 149 -4.17 10.00 7.83
N LEU A 150 -3.61 9.84 6.65
CA LEU A 150 -2.70 10.81 6.03
C LEU A 150 -3.31 11.38 4.75
N PRO A 151 -3.16 12.69 4.45
CA PRO A 151 -3.65 13.24 3.18
C PRO A 151 -2.98 12.60 1.95
N LYS A 152 -1.69 12.25 2.09
CA LYS A 152 -0.89 11.55 1.09
C LYS A 152 0.25 10.79 1.78
N LEU A 153 0.79 9.79 1.09
CA LEU A 153 1.93 9.00 1.53
C LEU A 153 3.02 9.06 0.46
N GLU A 154 4.23 9.49 0.85
CA GLU A 154 5.38 9.64 -0.05
C GLU A 154 6.42 8.55 0.23
N LEU A 155 6.77 7.80 -0.81
CA LEU A 155 7.74 6.71 -0.76
C LEU A 155 8.99 7.09 -1.57
N CYS A 156 10.11 7.23 -0.87
CA CYS A 156 11.42 7.55 -1.46
C CYS A 156 12.22 6.26 -1.69
N VAL A 157 12.45 5.90 -2.93
CA VAL A 157 13.18 4.68 -3.30
C VAL A 157 14.64 4.98 -3.67
N PRO A 158 15.56 4.02 -3.45
CA PRO A 158 17.00 4.28 -3.59
C PRO A 158 17.47 4.43 -5.05
N SER A 159 16.80 3.80 -6.01
CA SER A 159 17.17 3.87 -7.43
C SER A 159 15.96 4.14 -8.33
N ARG A 160 16.24 4.57 -9.57
CA ARG A 160 15.20 4.82 -10.57
C ARG A 160 14.58 3.52 -11.08
N GLU A 161 15.38 2.47 -11.20
CA GLU A 161 14.94 1.15 -11.59
C GLU A 161 13.96 0.58 -10.55
N ASP A 162 14.26 0.80 -9.26
CA ASP A 162 13.38 0.42 -8.16
C ASP A 162 12.09 1.23 -8.20
N LEU A 163 12.14 2.53 -8.49
CA LEU A 163 10.95 3.37 -8.65
C LEU A 163 9.99 2.83 -9.72
N GLN A 164 10.52 2.48 -10.88
CA GLN A 164 9.74 1.93 -11.99
C GLN A 164 9.16 0.55 -11.66
N MET A 165 9.94 -0.30 -10.99
CA MET A 165 9.45 -1.59 -10.51
C MET A 165 8.32 -1.42 -9.48
N TRP A 166 8.54 -0.61 -8.45
CA TRP A 166 7.55 -0.33 -7.41
C TRP A 166 6.28 0.30 -7.97
N SER A 167 6.39 1.25 -8.90
CA SER A 167 5.22 1.89 -9.52
C SER A 167 4.36 0.89 -10.29
N MET A 168 4.98 0.03 -11.09
CA MET A 168 4.30 -1.03 -11.83
C MET A 168 3.54 -1.97 -10.88
N HIS A 169 4.19 -2.42 -9.79
CA HIS A 169 3.56 -3.32 -8.83
C HIS A 169 2.45 -2.65 -8.01
N LEU A 170 2.65 -1.40 -7.56
CA LEU A 170 1.63 -0.65 -6.83
C LEU A 170 0.41 -0.35 -7.71
N MET A 171 0.61 0.10 -8.95
CA MET A 171 -0.51 0.31 -9.88
C MET A 171 -1.31 -0.97 -10.15
N ALA A 172 -0.63 -2.12 -10.28
CA ALA A 172 -1.30 -3.40 -10.44
C ALA A 172 -2.09 -3.81 -9.18
N ALA A 173 -1.52 -3.61 -7.99
CA ALA A 173 -2.16 -3.93 -6.71
C ALA A 173 -3.35 -3.02 -6.41
N CYS A 174 -3.26 -1.72 -6.72
CA CYS A 174 -4.35 -0.74 -6.54
C CYS A 174 -5.59 -1.08 -7.37
N GLN A 175 -5.41 -1.68 -8.56
CA GLN A 175 -6.54 -2.07 -9.40
C GLN A 175 -7.30 -3.31 -8.88
N GLY A 176 -6.82 -3.97 -7.82
CA GLY A 176 -7.44 -5.18 -7.29
C GLY A 176 -7.43 -6.38 -8.25
N LYS A 177 -6.87 -6.23 -9.47
CA LYS A 177 -6.73 -7.25 -10.50
C LYS A 177 -5.58 -8.21 -10.18
N VAL A 178 -5.43 -8.63 -8.93
CA VAL A 178 -4.52 -9.72 -8.63
C VAL A 178 -5.19 -10.99 -9.14
N PRO A 179 -4.64 -11.66 -10.16
CA PRO A 179 -5.23 -12.88 -10.67
C PRO A 179 -5.41 -13.84 -9.51
N LYS A 180 -6.66 -14.25 -9.25
CA LYS A 180 -6.98 -15.26 -8.26
C LYS A 180 -6.06 -16.45 -8.54
N PRO A 181 -5.21 -16.88 -7.57
CA PRO A 181 -4.31 -18.00 -7.82
C PRO A 181 -5.17 -19.14 -8.33
N VAL A 182 -4.87 -19.57 -9.55
CA VAL A 182 -5.56 -20.66 -10.21
C VAL A 182 -5.32 -21.84 -9.29
N THR A 183 -6.31 -22.18 -8.46
CA THR A 183 -6.29 -23.42 -7.71
C THR A 183 -6.12 -24.49 -8.77
N PRO A 184 -5.00 -25.22 -8.80
CA PRO A 184 -4.84 -26.29 -9.77
C PRO A 184 -6.00 -27.22 -9.52
N SER A 185 -6.95 -27.22 -10.45
CA SER A 185 -8.08 -28.13 -10.45
C SER A 185 -7.47 -29.51 -10.37
N GLU A 186 -7.66 -30.15 -9.23
CA GLU A 186 -7.19 -31.47 -8.85
C GLU A 186 -7.63 -32.45 -9.94
N SER A 187 -6.78 -32.63 -10.95
CA SER A 187 -6.93 -33.71 -11.91
C SER A 187 -6.53 -34.98 -11.18
N THR A 188 -7.54 -35.69 -10.70
CA THR A 188 -7.49 -37.01 -10.08
C THR A 188 -6.68 -37.98 -10.95
N SER A 189 -5.39 -38.12 -10.68
CA SER A 189 -4.61 -39.27 -11.12
C SER A 189 -3.65 -39.68 -10.01
N HIS A 190 -4.14 -40.65 -9.23
CA HIS A 190 -3.38 -41.40 -8.26
C HIS A 190 -2.10 -41.96 -8.90
N THR A 191 -0.94 -41.54 -8.42
CA THR A 191 0.29 -42.35 -8.54
C THR A 191 1.08 -42.18 -7.25
N SER A 192 1.01 -43.23 -6.44
CA SER A 192 1.75 -43.43 -5.19
C SER A 192 3.25 -43.43 -5.48
N GLY A 193 3.94 -42.35 -5.10
CA GLY A 193 5.39 -42.23 -5.10
C GLY A 193 5.96 -42.22 -3.67
N PRO A 194 7.19 -42.72 -3.46
CA PRO A 194 7.75 -42.95 -2.13
C PRO A 194 8.10 -41.64 -1.40
N ARG A 195 7.68 -41.55 -0.14
CA ARG A 195 8.00 -40.47 0.79
C ARG A 195 9.50 -40.50 1.13
N VAL A 196 10.21 -39.40 0.89
CA VAL A 196 11.55 -39.16 1.43
C VAL A 196 11.39 -38.26 2.65
N ALA A 197 11.80 -38.78 3.82
CA ALA A 197 11.83 -38.03 5.07
C ALA A 197 13.04 -37.09 5.08
N LEU A 198 12.79 -35.79 5.27
CA LEU A 198 13.81 -34.78 5.47
C LEU A 198 14.13 -34.70 6.96
N ALA A 199 15.33 -35.15 7.34
CA ALA A 199 15.87 -35.01 8.69
C ALA A 199 16.30 -33.56 8.92
N ILE A 200 15.81 -32.96 10.01
CA ILE A 200 16.20 -31.62 10.47
C ILE A 200 17.44 -31.79 11.36
N PRO A 201 18.58 -31.12 11.08
CA PRO A 201 19.74 -31.18 11.95
C PRO A 201 19.51 -30.36 13.22
N THR A 202 19.48 -31.05 14.36
CA THR A 202 19.60 -30.45 15.70
C THR A 202 21.03 -29.98 15.92
N GLN A 203 21.23 -28.67 16.04
CA GLN A 203 22.51 -28.13 16.53
C GLN A 203 22.52 -28.22 18.06
N SER A 204 23.54 -28.90 18.59
CA SER A 204 23.79 -29.03 20.02
C SER A 204 24.52 -27.77 20.52
N LEU A 205 24.08 -27.28 21.67
CA LEU A 205 24.74 -26.24 22.47
C LEU A 205 26.16 -26.63 22.90
#